data_AF-A0A366MQ42-F1
#
_entry.id   AF-A0A366MQ42-F1
#
_cell.length_a   1.000
_cell.length_b   1.000
_cell.length_c   1.000
_cell.angle_alpha   90.00
_cell.angle_beta   90.00
_cell.angle_gamma   90.00
#
_symmetry.space_group_name_H-M   'P 1'
#
loop_
_entity.id
_entity.type
_entity.pdbx_description
1 polymer ?
#
loop_
_entity_poly.entity_id
_entity_poly.type
_entity_poly.pdbx_seq_one_letter_code
_entity_poly.pdbx_strand_id
1 'polypeptide(L)'
;MNLLRGIDFKTILFIVLGCVTAFVYLSKNNQIDSLKDKTITTQEDLIKNQRDLRTCENKLQEQNRQIEDMRVEVTYKEPETIEKINNIYLKDKTCEAELKAYKELFND
;
A
#
# COMPACT_ATOMS: atom_id res chain seq x y z
N MET A 1 -56.65 22.20 -37.40
CA MET A 1 -55.25 22.35 -37.86
C MET A 1 -55.20 23.41 -38.96
N ASN A 2 -54.80 24.65 -38.64
CA ASN A 2 -54.56 25.72 -39.62
C ASN A 2 -53.54 26.77 -39.10
N LEU A 3 -52.60 26.37 -38.23
CA LEU A 3 -51.60 27.29 -37.69
C LEU A 3 -50.50 27.65 -38.72
N LEU A 4 -50.31 26.82 -39.75
CA LEU A 4 -49.22 26.97 -40.73
C LEU A 4 -49.62 27.73 -42.01
N ARG A 5 -50.90 28.10 -42.17
CA ARG A 5 -51.42 28.56 -43.47
C ARG A 5 -51.11 30.04 -43.78
N GLY A 6 -50.41 30.74 -42.90
CA GLY A 6 -50.06 32.16 -43.07
C GLY A 6 -48.66 32.54 -42.58
N ILE A 7 -47.77 31.56 -42.35
CA ILE A 7 -46.42 31.84 -41.83
C ILE A 7 -45.47 32.02 -43.02
N ASP A 8 -44.86 33.20 -43.13
CA ASP A 8 -43.81 33.51 -44.11
C ASP A 8 -42.55 32.66 -43.85
N PHE A 9 -41.85 32.27 -44.92
CA PHE A 9 -40.57 31.57 -44.88
C PHE A 9 -39.54 32.28 -43.99
N LYS A 10 -39.53 33.61 -43.96
CA LYS A 10 -38.66 34.39 -43.06
C LYS A 10 -38.98 34.13 -41.59
N THR A 11 -40.26 34.06 -41.23
CA THR A 11 -40.70 33.78 -39.86
C THR A 11 -40.30 32.36 -39.45
N ILE A 12 -40.43 31.38 -40.35
CA ILE A 12 -39.96 30.02 -40.12
C ILE A 12 -38.45 29.99 -39.88
N LEU A 13 -37.67 30.72 -40.68
CA LEU A 13 -36.22 30.79 -40.54
C LEU A 13 -35.81 31.35 -39.17
N PHE A 14 -36.44 32.43 -38.70
CA PHE A 14 -36.14 33.01 -37.39
C PHE A 14 -36.52 32.07 -36.24
N ILE A 15 -37.65 31.35 -36.34
CA ILE A 15 -38.05 30.35 -35.35
C ILE A 15 -37.02 29.23 -35.26
N VAL A 16 -36.58 28.70 -36.41
CA VAL A 16 -35.56 27.65 -36.44
C VAL A 16 -34.26 28.13 -35.82
N LEU A 17 -33.83 29.35 -36.15
CA LEU A 17 -32.59 29.93 -35.61
C LEU A 17 -32.68 30.16 -34.08
N GLY A 18 -33.85 30.59 -33.60
CA GLY A 18 -34.16 30.70 -32.17
C GLY A 18 -34.13 29.33 -31.46
N CYS A 19 -34.71 28.30 -32.06
CA CYS A 19 -34.68 26.94 -31.51
C CYS A 19 -33.26 26.38 -31.44
N VAL A 20 -32.45 26.58 -32.48
CA VAL A 20 -31.06 26.10 -32.51
C VAL A 20 -30.22 26.80 -31.44
N THR A 21 -30.34 28.12 -31.30
CA THR A 21 -29.60 28.88 -30.29
C THR A 21 -30.01 28.49 -28.86
N ALA A 22 -31.32 28.34 -28.61
CA ALA A 22 -31.82 27.85 -27.32
C ALA A 22 -31.34 26.43 -26.99
N PHE A 23 -31.36 25.52 -27.99
CA PHE A 23 -30.88 24.16 -27.83
C PHE A 23 -29.39 24.11 -27.48
N VAL A 24 -28.56 24.89 -28.19
CA VAL A 24 -27.12 24.98 -27.92
C VAL A 24 -26.87 25.53 -26.52
N TYR A 25 -27.59 26.58 -26.11
CA TYR A 25 -27.48 27.16 -24.78
C TYR A 25 -27.81 26.14 -23.68
N LEU A 26 -28.96 25.46 -23.79
CA LEU A 26 -29.37 24.44 -22.82
C LEU A 26 -28.40 23.25 -22.76
N SER A 27 -27.93 22.79 -23.93
CA SER A 27 -26.95 21.69 -24.00
C SER A 27 -25.63 22.06 -23.32
N LYS A 28 -25.15 23.29 -23.52
CA LYS A 28 -23.93 23.78 -22.88
C LYS A 28 -24.11 23.96 -21.38
N ASN A 29 -25.26 24.49 -20.94
CA ASN A 29 -25.54 24.67 -19.52
C ASN A 29 -25.57 23.32 -18.78
N ASN A 30 -26.26 22.31 -19.33
CA ASN A 30 -26.30 20.97 -18.75
C ASN A 30 -24.90 20.32 -18.66
N GLN A 31 -24.04 20.56 -19.66
CA GLN A 31 -22.65 20.09 -19.63
C GLN A 31 -21.84 20.79 -18.54
N ILE A 32 -22.01 22.09 -18.37
CA ILE A 32 -21.33 22.87 -17.32
C ILE A 32 -21.76 22.37 -15.94
N ASP A 33 -23.06 22.17 -15.72
CA ASP A 33 -23.59 21.68 -14.44
C ASP A 33 -23.06 20.27 -14.13
N SER A 34 -23.04 19.37 -15.12
CA SER A 34 -22.47 18.03 -14.96
C SER A 34 -20.96 18.06 -14.67
N LEU A 35 -20.21 18.94 -15.31
CA LEU A 35 -18.78 19.08 -15.06
C LEU A 35 -18.53 19.66 -13.66
N LYS A 36 -19.31 20.66 -13.24
CA LYS A 36 -19.23 21.26 -11.92
C LYS A 36 -19.50 20.24 -10.82
N ASP A 37 -20.53 19.42 -10.98
CA ASP A 37 -20.88 18.35 -10.04
C ASP A 37 -19.76 17.30 -9.94
N LYS A 38 -19.19 16.88 -11.07
CA LYS A 38 -18.02 15.99 -11.10
C LYS A 38 -16.81 16.61 -10.42
N THR A 39 -16.54 17.90 -10.63
CA THR A 39 -15.44 18.60 -9.98
C THR A 39 -15.61 18.65 -8.47
N ILE A 40 -16.82 18.96 -7.99
CA ILE A 40 -17.13 18.98 -6.55
C ILE A 40 -16.93 17.60 -5.94
N THR A 41 -17.52 16.56 -6.56
CA THR A 41 -17.39 15.18 -6.10
C THR A 41 -15.93 14.74 -6.04
N THR A 42 -15.17 15.01 -7.11
CA THR A 42 -13.74 14.67 -7.17
C THR A 42 -12.94 15.40 -6.08
N GLN A 43 -13.28 16.66 -5.79
CA GLN A 43 -12.62 17.44 -4.75
C GLN A 43 -12.95 16.93 -3.35
N GLU A 44 -14.20 16.53 -3.11
CA GLU A 44 -14.62 15.91 -1.85
C GLU A 44 -13.90 14.57 -1.61
N ASP A 45 -13.81 13.72 -2.65
CA ASP A 45 -13.07 12.47 -2.60
C ASP A 45 -11.59 12.68 -2.34
N LEU A 46 -10.98 13.70 -2.97
CA LEU A 46 -9.58 14.06 -2.74
C LEU A 46 -9.34 14.49 -1.28
N ILE A 47 -10.22 15.33 -0.72
CA ILE A 47 -10.13 15.76 0.68
C ILE A 47 -10.31 14.58 1.63
N LYS A 48 -11.23 13.66 1.32
CA LYS A 48 -11.45 12.44 2.11
C LYS A 48 -10.21 11.54 2.07
N ASN A 49 -9.69 11.23 0.89
CA ASN A 49 -8.50 10.40 0.71
C ASN A 49 -7.27 11.00 1.40
N GLN A 50 -7.10 12.33 1.36
CA GLN A 50 -6.03 13.00 2.09
C GLN A 50 -6.16 12.86 3.62
N ARG A 51 -7.37 12.93 4.16
CA ARG A 51 -7.61 12.71 5.60
C ARG A 51 -7.34 11.26 5.99
N ASP A 52 -7.77 10.31 5.17
CA ASP A 52 -7.56 8.88 5.41
C ASP A 52 -6.06 8.55 5.35
N LEU A 53 -5.32 9.12 4.38
CA LEU A 53 -3.87 8.97 4.27
C LEU A 53 -3.14 9.50 5.49
N ARG A 54 -3.45 10.73 5.95
CA ARG A 54 -2.86 11.30 7.18
C ARG A 54 -3.14 10.44 8.41
N THR A 55 -4.35 9.90 8.50
CA THR A 55 -4.72 9.00 9.60
C THR A 55 -3.92 7.69 9.55
N CYS A 56 -3.72 7.15 8.35
CA CYS A 56 -2.89 5.97 8.14
C CYS A 56 -1.43 6.23 8.51
N GLU A 57 -0.85 7.35 8.05
CA GLU A 57 0.52 7.75 8.38
C GLU A 57 0.74 7.88 9.89
N ASN A 58 -0.21 8.52 10.60
CA ASN A 58 -0.14 8.64 12.06
C ASN A 58 -0.18 7.28 12.75
N LYS A 59 -1.04 6.36 12.30
CA LYS A 59 -1.11 5.00 12.85
C LYS A 59 0.15 4.20 12.56
N LEU A 60 0.72 4.34 11.36
CA LEU A 60 1.96 3.68 10.98
C LEU A 60 3.13 4.19 11.83
N GLN A 61 3.21 5.50 12.06
CA GLN A 61 4.24 6.08 12.92
C GLN A 61 4.11 5.58 14.37
N GLU A 62 2.89 5.50 14.89
CA GLU A 62 2.62 4.97 16.22
C GLU A 62 3.03 3.49 16.32
N GLN A 63 2.68 2.66 15.35
CA GLN A 63 3.10 1.26 15.29
C GLN A 63 4.63 1.11 15.22
N ASN A 64 5.30 1.93 14.41
CA ASN A 64 6.76 1.90 14.31
C ASN A 64 7.44 2.25 15.64
N ARG A 65 6.89 3.21 16.40
CA ARG A 65 7.37 3.51 17.76
C ARG A 65 7.20 2.33 18.70
N GLN A 66 6.03 1.70 18.69
CA GLN A 66 5.77 0.52 19.52
C GLN A 66 6.69 -0.66 19.16
N ILE A 67 7.02 -0.85 17.88
CA ILE A 67 7.99 -1.87 17.44
C ILE A 67 9.38 -1.58 18.01
N GLU A 68 9.83 -0.33 17.94
CA GLU A 68 11.12 0.08 18.51
C GLU A 68 11.14 -0.07 20.03
N ASP A 69 10.06 0.29 20.72
CA ASP A 69 9.94 0.12 22.18
C ASP A 69 9.93 -1.36 22.60
N MET A 70 9.35 -2.24 21.77
CA MET A 70 9.39 -3.69 21.96
C MET A 70 10.72 -4.33 21.53
N ARG A 71 11.61 -3.57 20.88
CA ARG A 71 12.87 -4.10 20.37
C ARG A 71 13.80 -4.36 21.56
N VAL A 72 13.85 -5.62 21.99
CA VAL A 72 14.86 -6.08 22.94
C VAL A 72 16.21 -6.10 22.22
N GLU A 73 17.10 -5.18 22.58
CA GLU A 73 18.50 -5.28 22.18
C GLU A 73 19.12 -6.49 22.86
N VAL A 74 19.21 -7.60 22.11
CA VAL A 74 19.92 -8.78 22.56
C VAL A 74 21.40 -8.48 22.43
N THR A 75 22.00 -7.82 23.42
CA THR A 75 23.45 -7.92 23.63
C THR A 75 23.74 -9.36 24.00
N TYR A 76 24.09 -10.16 23.00
CA TYR A 76 24.67 -11.48 23.24
C TYR A 76 25.99 -11.26 23.99
N LYS A 77 25.94 -11.43 25.32
CA LYS A 77 27.13 -11.64 26.11
C LYS A 77 27.40 -13.14 26.07
N GLU A 78 28.45 -13.52 25.34
CA GLU A 78 28.96 -14.89 25.38
C GLU A 78 29.21 -15.24 26.85
N PRO A 79 28.62 -16.32 27.40
CA PRO A 79 28.81 -16.68 28.79
C PRO A 79 30.30 -16.95 29.04
N GLU A 80 30.89 -16.32 30.06
CA GLU A 80 32.30 -16.49 30.45
C GLU A 80 32.69 -17.95 30.75
N THR A 81 31.71 -18.84 30.92
CA THR A 81 31.90 -20.24 31.32
C THR A 81 31.93 -21.24 30.17
N ILE A 82 31.68 -20.83 28.92
CA ILE A 82 31.91 -21.71 27.77
C ILE A 82 33.31 -21.43 27.24
N GLU A 83 34.32 -21.84 28.01
CA GLU A 83 35.62 -22.15 27.42
C GLU A 83 35.34 -23.18 26.32
N LYS A 84 35.38 -22.74 25.06
CA LYS A 84 35.39 -23.65 23.92
C LYS A 84 36.44 -24.71 24.24
N ILE A 85 36.03 -25.98 24.32
CA ILE A 85 36.97 -27.10 24.27
C ILE A 85 37.60 -27.01 22.88
N ASN A 86 38.64 -26.19 22.75
CA ASN A 86 39.27 -25.89 21.47
C ASN A 86 40.08 -27.07 20.98
N ASN A 87 40.44 -28.00 21.87
CA ASN A 87 41.18 -29.20 21.54
C ASN A 87 40.77 -30.37 22.44
N ILE A 88 40.31 -31.46 21.83
CA ILE A 88 40.21 -32.77 22.47
C ILE A 88 41.57 -33.45 22.28
N TYR A 89 42.36 -33.52 23.34
CA TYR A 89 43.61 -34.27 23.32
C TYR A 89 43.38 -35.66 23.94
N LEU A 90 43.89 -36.70 23.27
CA LEU A 90 44.00 -38.02 23.86
C LEU A 90 44.90 -37.92 25.09
N LYS A 91 44.33 -38.23 26.26
CA LYS A 91 45.00 -38.13 27.57
C LYS A 91 46.24 -39.02 27.66
N ASP A 92 46.22 -40.17 26.99
CA ASP A 92 47.29 -41.15 26.99
C ASP A 92 47.53 -41.64 25.55
N LYS A 93 48.77 -41.53 25.07
CA LYS A 93 49.21 -41.94 23.74
C LYS A 93 50.26 -43.06 23.81
N THR A 94 50.39 -43.70 24.97
CA THR A 94 51.29 -44.84 25.09
C THR A 94 50.78 -46.01 24.24
N CYS A 95 51.71 -46.78 23.69
CA CYS A 95 51.39 -47.96 22.87
C CYS A 95 50.50 -48.96 23.63
N GLU A 96 50.67 -49.04 24.95
CA GLU A 96 49.86 -49.90 25.84
C GLU A 96 48.42 -49.42 25.96
N ALA A 97 48.21 -48.09 26.08
CA ALA A 97 46.88 -47.49 26.12
C ALA A 97 46.16 -47.65 24.77
N GLU A 98 46.86 -47.44 23.65
CA GLU A 98 46.30 -47.67 22.32
C GLU A 98 45.92 -49.14 22.12
N LEU A 99 46.83 -50.08 22.43
CA LEU A 99 46.57 -51.51 22.30
C LEU A 99 45.40 -51.98 23.17
N LYS A 100 45.27 -51.43 24.37
CA LYS A 100 44.13 -51.70 25.25
C LYS A 100 42.82 -51.18 24.65
N ALA A 101 42.81 -49.95 24.15
CA ALA A 101 41.63 -49.39 23.49
C ALA A 101 41.22 -50.22 22.27
N TYR A 102 42.16 -50.64 21.43
CA TYR A 102 41.89 -51.53 20.30
C TYR A 102 41.30 -52.87 20.75
N LYS A 103 41.82 -53.48 21.82
CA LYS A 103 41.25 -54.72 22.36
C LYS A 103 39.83 -54.52 22.90
N GLU A 104 39.55 -53.42 23.57
CA GLU A 104 38.21 -53.13 24.11
C GLU A 104 37.20 -52.76 23.02
N LEU A 105 37.64 -52.11 21.93
CA LEU A 105 36.79 -51.74 20.80
C LEU A 105 36.42 -52.92 19.89
N PHE A 106 37.29 -53.95 19.81
CA PHE A 106 37.16 -55.02 18.83
C PHE A 106 37.11 -56.44 19.43
N ASN A 107 37.10 -56.59 20.76
CA ASN A 107 36.76 -57.86 21.39
C ASN A 107 35.27 -57.85 21.78
N ASP A 108 34.46 -58.63 21.05
CA ASP A 108 33.21 -59.20 21.55
C ASP A 108 33.51 -60.30 22.60
#